data_AF-A0A835LMV3-F1
#
_entry.id   AF-A0A835LMV3-F1
#
_cell.length_a   1.000
_cell.length_b   1.000
_cell.length_c   1.000
_cell.angle_alpha   90.00
_cell.angle_beta   90.00
_cell.angle_gamma   90.00
#
_symmetry.space_group_name_H-M   'P 1'
#
loop_
_entity.id
_entity.type
_entity.pdbx_description
1 polymer ?
#
loop_
_entity_poly.entity_id
_entity_poly.type
_entity_poly.pdbx_seq_one_letter_code
_entity_poly.pdbx_strand_id
1 'polypeptide(L)'
;MESGDVEKDKASHPFLKGFSLFYLPKLSSFSGSDSLVVDWPSAKSLTVFECPNLKRLPLGTHSVPKLETFTIWDQEWFNKLEWDDQRIKAELQTLLVLKDNFSRVDEDSDEPADEDSA
;
A
#
# COMPACT_ATOMS: atom_id res chain seq x y z
N MET A 1 -2.53 -42.73 14.08
CA MET A 1 -3.20 -41.43 13.88
C MET A 1 -2.11 -40.41 14.12
N GLU A 2 -1.42 -40.00 13.06
CA GLU A 2 -0.37 -38.99 13.15
C GLU A 2 -0.92 -37.76 12.45
N SER A 3 -1.32 -36.78 13.26
CA SER A 3 -1.78 -35.47 12.81
C SER A 3 -0.55 -34.65 12.44
N GLY A 4 -0.21 -34.61 11.15
CA GLY A 4 0.75 -33.67 10.60
C GLY A 4 -0.01 -32.43 10.16
N ASP A 5 0.00 -31.39 10.99
CA ASP A 5 -0.51 -30.07 10.64
C ASP A 5 0.26 -29.54 9.42
N VAL A 6 -0.51 -29.15 8.40
CA VAL A 6 -0.02 -28.56 7.15
C VAL A 6 0.68 -27.24 7.48
N GLU A 7 2.01 -27.24 7.45
CA GLU A 7 2.81 -26.02 7.45
C GLU A 7 2.49 -25.23 6.17
N LYS A 8 1.57 -24.29 6.34
CA LYS A 8 1.08 -23.37 5.32
C LYS A 8 2.26 -22.60 4.74
N ASP A 9 2.47 -22.72 3.44
CA ASP A 9 3.54 -22.10 2.66
C ASP A 9 3.74 -20.62 3.01
N LYS A 10 4.66 -20.34 3.94
CA LYS A 10 5.13 -18.98 4.21
C LYS A 10 6.12 -18.61 3.12
N ALA A 11 5.66 -17.86 2.13
CA ALA A 11 6.54 -17.22 1.17
C ALA A 11 7.42 -16.19 1.92
N SER A 12 8.68 -16.53 2.15
CA SER A 12 9.67 -15.63 2.73
C SER A 12 10.45 -14.95 1.61
N HIS A 13 10.43 -13.62 1.55
CA HIS A 13 11.21 -12.84 0.59
C HIS A 13 12.31 -12.04 1.32
N PRO A 14 13.43 -12.70 1.70
CA PRO A 14 14.42 -12.13 2.63
C PRO A 14 15.19 -10.92 2.10
N PHE A 15 15.14 -10.65 0.80
CA PHE A 15 15.90 -9.57 0.15
C PHE A 15 15.06 -8.35 -0.26
N LEU A 16 13.74 -8.40 -0.06
CA LEU A 16 12.86 -7.33 -0.54
C LEU A 16 12.99 -6.12 0.39
N LYS A 17 13.65 -5.06 -0.09
CA LYS A 17 13.94 -3.83 0.69
C LYS A 17 12.84 -2.79 0.60
N GLY A 18 12.11 -2.77 -0.51
CA GLY A 18 11.02 -1.84 -0.76
C GLY A 18 9.93 -2.53 -1.56
N PHE A 19 8.67 -2.29 -1.19
CA PHE A 19 7.50 -2.82 -1.87
C PHE A 19 6.60 -1.67 -2.30
N SER A 20 6.28 -1.59 -3.59
CA SER A 20 5.46 -0.49 -4.09
C SER A 20 4.42 -0.96 -5.09
N LEU A 21 3.20 -0.47 -4.92
CA LEU A 21 2.06 -0.71 -5.81
C LEU A 21 1.56 0.61 -6.35
N PHE A 22 1.36 0.67 -7.66
CA PHE A 22 0.92 1.86 -8.36
C PHE A 22 -0.11 1.47 -9.41
N TYR A 23 -1.24 2.18 -9.45
CA TYR A 23 -2.22 2.10 -10.53
C TYR A 23 -2.76 0.69 -10.77
N LEU A 24 -3.14 -0.02 -9.72
CA LEU A 24 -3.68 -1.38 -9.80
C LEU A 24 -5.17 -1.41 -9.43
N PRO A 25 -6.06 -0.86 -10.27
CA PRO A 25 -7.47 -0.71 -9.95
C PRO A 25 -8.22 -2.04 -9.89
N LYS A 26 -7.69 -3.14 -10.46
CA LYS A 26 -8.34 -4.46 -10.40
C LYS A 26 -7.74 -5.39 -9.34
N LEU A 27 -6.68 -4.97 -8.66
CA LEU A 27 -5.99 -5.80 -7.68
C LEU A 27 -6.80 -5.80 -6.38
N SER A 28 -7.58 -6.86 -6.17
CA SER A 28 -8.35 -7.06 -4.94
C SER A 28 -7.59 -7.82 -3.86
N SER A 29 -6.63 -8.66 -4.28
CA SER A 29 -5.80 -9.50 -3.42
C SER A 29 -4.42 -9.73 -4.07
N PHE A 30 -3.42 -10.07 -3.24
CA PHE A 30 -2.06 -10.37 -3.69
C PHE A 30 -1.86 -11.82 -4.14
N SER A 31 -2.78 -12.71 -3.79
CA SER A 31 -2.73 -14.14 -4.06
C SER A 31 -4.14 -14.66 -4.33
N GLY A 32 -4.25 -15.71 -5.14
CA GLY A 32 -5.52 -16.45 -5.33
C GLY A 32 -6.03 -17.16 -4.08
N SER A 33 -5.33 -17.03 -2.95
CA SER A 33 -5.74 -17.51 -1.63
C SER A 33 -5.84 -16.35 -0.64
N ASP A 34 -6.96 -16.28 0.08
CA ASP A 34 -7.30 -15.24 1.08
C ASP A 34 -6.40 -15.23 2.33
N SER A 35 -5.32 -16.00 2.36
CA SER A 35 -4.51 -16.21 3.57
C SER A 35 -3.02 -16.35 3.25
N LEU A 36 -2.54 -15.60 2.25
CA LEU A 36 -1.11 -15.54 1.95
C LEU A 36 -0.49 -14.39 2.76
N VAL A 37 0.08 -14.73 3.91
CA VAL A 37 0.92 -13.82 4.71
C VAL A 37 2.34 -13.93 4.17
N VAL A 38 2.91 -12.83 3.71
CA VAL A 38 4.26 -12.79 3.16
C VAL A 38 5.18 -12.13 4.16
N ASP A 39 6.23 -12.84 4.55
CA ASP A 39 7.24 -12.28 5.44
C ASP A 39 8.26 -11.48 4.60
N TRP A 40 8.33 -10.18 4.86
CA TRP A 40 9.27 -9.19 4.32
C TRP A 40 10.26 -8.72 5.40
N PRO A 41 11.15 -9.61 5.89
CA PRO A 41 12.03 -9.34 7.02
C PRO A 41 13.09 -8.24 6.78
N SER A 42 13.23 -7.79 5.53
CA SER A 42 14.16 -6.74 5.10
C SER A 42 13.48 -5.50 4.51
N ALA A 43 12.15 -5.47 4.45
CA ALA A 43 11.44 -4.33 3.88
C ALA A 43 11.52 -3.13 4.82
N LYS A 44 12.00 -2.01 4.27
CA LYS A 44 12.13 -0.72 4.95
C LYS A 44 11.05 0.26 4.51
N SER A 45 10.61 0.17 3.25
CA SER A 45 9.56 1.03 2.70
C SER A 45 8.45 0.24 2.04
N LEU A 46 7.21 0.69 2.28
CA LEU A 46 6.02 0.21 1.60
C LEU A 46 5.31 1.41 0.98
N THR A 47 4.88 1.33 -0.27
CA THR A 47 4.12 2.40 -0.93
C THR A 47 2.89 1.82 -1.65
N VAL A 48 1.72 2.41 -1.43
CA VAL A 48 0.51 2.06 -2.19
C VAL A 48 -0.11 3.31 -2.77
N PHE A 49 -0.30 3.29 -4.08
CA PHE A 49 -0.86 4.38 -4.85
C PHE A 49 -1.90 3.89 -5.86
N GLU A 50 -3.04 4.56 -5.90
CA GLU A 50 -4.15 4.25 -6.82
C GLU A 50 -4.49 2.76 -6.93
N CYS A 51 -4.71 2.13 -5.76
CA CYS A 51 -5.14 0.72 -5.66
C CYS A 51 -6.51 0.62 -4.94
N PRO A 52 -7.58 1.21 -5.49
CA PRO A 52 -8.86 1.39 -4.78
C PRO A 52 -9.57 0.08 -4.39
N ASN A 53 -9.38 -0.98 -5.17
CA ASN A 53 -10.02 -2.28 -4.91
C ASN A 53 -9.19 -3.17 -4.00
N LEU A 54 -8.00 -2.73 -3.57
CA LEU A 54 -7.14 -3.53 -2.72
C LEU A 54 -7.67 -3.54 -1.30
N LYS A 55 -8.22 -4.68 -0.86
CA LYS A 55 -8.87 -4.80 0.45
C LYS A 55 -7.96 -5.34 1.53
N ARG A 56 -6.96 -6.16 1.16
CA ARG A 56 -6.06 -6.83 2.09
C ARG A 56 -4.62 -6.68 1.64
N LEU A 57 -3.73 -6.40 2.59
CA LEU A 57 -2.28 -6.46 2.40
C LEU A 57 -1.77 -7.84 2.89
N PRO A 58 -0.75 -8.44 2.26
CA PRO A 58 -0.27 -9.76 2.63
C PRO A 58 0.71 -9.63 3.80
N LEU A 59 0.28 -8.94 4.85
CA LEU A 59 1.07 -8.55 6.01
C LEU A 59 0.56 -9.27 7.26
N GLY A 60 1.44 -9.94 7.98
CA GLY A 60 1.20 -10.57 9.27
C GLY A 60 1.92 -9.84 10.42
N THR A 61 1.64 -10.27 11.65
CA THR A 61 2.03 -9.60 12.91
C THR A 61 3.54 -9.43 13.10
N HIS A 62 4.35 -10.10 12.28
CA HIS A 62 5.80 -10.01 12.28
C HIS A 62 6.39 -9.99 10.87
N SER A 63 5.57 -9.69 9.86
CA SER A 63 5.99 -9.78 8.47
C SER A 63 6.89 -8.64 8.05
N VAL A 64 6.83 -7.49 8.72
CA VAL A 64 7.58 -6.28 8.35
C VAL A 64 8.36 -5.68 9.53
N PRO A 65 9.25 -6.45 10.18
CA PRO A 65 9.92 -6.06 11.42
C PRO A 65 10.91 -4.89 11.27
N LYS A 66 11.28 -4.53 10.04
CA LYS A 66 12.23 -3.45 9.73
C LYS A 66 11.59 -2.31 8.95
N LEU A 67 10.26 -2.26 8.90
CA LEU A 67 9.58 -1.20 8.17
C LEU A 67 9.77 0.13 8.88
N GLU A 68 10.23 1.10 8.11
CA GLU A 68 10.52 2.45 8.57
C GLU A 68 9.50 3.44 8.01
N THR A 69 8.87 3.14 6.87
CA THR A 69 7.93 4.05 6.22
C THR A 69 6.85 3.30 5.46
N PHE A 70 5.60 3.67 5.68
CA PHE A 70 4.47 3.23 4.86
C PHE A 70 3.80 4.44 4.19
N THR A 71 4.00 4.60 2.89
CA THR A 71 3.44 5.71 2.11
C THR A 71 2.14 5.33 1.43
N ILE A 72 1.12 6.17 1.56
CA ILE A 72 -0.19 6.04 0.90
C ILE A 72 -0.63 7.40 0.36
N TRP A 73 -1.62 7.39 -0.54
CA TRP A 73 -2.20 8.64 -1.09
C TRP A 73 -3.68 8.79 -0.76
N ASP A 74 -4.32 7.73 -0.26
CA ASP A 74 -5.72 7.73 0.13
C ASP A 74 -5.84 7.17 1.55
N GLN A 75 -6.07 8.08 2.51
CA GLN A 75 -6.28 7.71 3.90
C GLN A 75 -7.58 6.93 4.09
N GLU A 76 -8.63 7.22 3.30
CA GLU A 76 -9.87 6.47 3.38
C GLU A 76 -9.66 5.02 2.94
N TRP A 77 -8.86 4.79 1.89
CA TRP A 77 -8.46 3.45 1.48
C TRP A 77 -7.79 2.70 2.63
N PHE A 78 -6.82 3.29 3.32
CA PHE A 78 -6.15 2.64 4.46
C PHE A 78 -7.13 2.32 5.61
N ASN A 79 -8.11 3.19 5.85
CA ASN A 79 -9.15 2.95 6.84
C ASN A 79 -10.14 1.84 6.42
N LYS A 80 -10.37 1.67 5.11
CA LYS A 80 -11.23 0.64 4.51
C LYS A 80 -10.55 -0.73 4.37
N LEU A 81 -9.23 -0.80 4.57
CA LEU A 81 -8.50 -2.08 4.56
C LEU A 81 -9.05 -3.05 5.61
N GLU A 82 -9.21 -4.30 5.19
CA GLU A 82 -9.56 -5.44 6.04
C GLU A 82 -8.27 -5.96 6.67
N TRP A 83 -8.08 -5.67 7.96
CA TRP A 83 -6.90 -6.08 8.73
C TRP A 83 -7.19 -7.37 9.50
N ASP A 84 -6.44 -8.43 9.22
CA ASP A 84 -6.52 -9.68 9.97
C ASP A 84 -6.01 -9.52 11.42
N ASP A 85 -5.08 -8.58 11.65
CA ASP A 85 -4.54 -8.26 12.97
C ASP A 85 -4.47 -6.73 13.18
N GLN A 86 -5.17 -6.25 14.22
CA GLN A 86 -5.21 -4.83 14.56
C GLN A 86 -3.87 -4.29 15.07
N ARG A 87 -2.96 -5.15 15.55
CA ARG A 87 -1.62 -4.74 15.98
C ARG A 87 -0.80 -4.27 14.78
N ILE A 88 -0.87 -5.00 13.67
CA ILE A 88 -0.24 -4.61 12.40
C ILE A 88 -0.80 -3.27 11.94
N LYS A 89 -2.12 -3.10 11.99
CA LYS A 89 -2.76 -1.83 11.63
C LYS A 89 -2.17 -0.68 12.46
N ALA A 90 -2.06 -0.85 13.77
CA ALA A 90 -1.53 0.19 14.66
C ALA A 90 -0.04 0.49 14.40
N GLU A 91 0.78 -0.55 14.19
CA GLU A 91 2.19 -0.39 13.82
C GLU A 91 2.35 0.36 12.50
N LEU A 92 1.63 -0.06 11.47
CA LEU A 92 1.65 0.57 10.15
C LEU A 92 1.08 1.99 10.17
N GLN A 93 0.05 2.23 10.98
CA GLN A 93 -0.53 3.55 11.16
C GLN A 93 0.47 4.52 11.79
N THR A 94 1.34 4.04 12.68
CA THR A 94 2.42 4.84 13.29
C THR A 94 3.48 5.23 12.26
N LEU A 95 3.70 4.37 11.25
CA LEU A 95 4.65 4.58 10.16
C LEU A 95 4.02 5.22 8.92
N LEU A 96 2.73 5.57 8.99
CA LEU A 96 1.94 6.01 7.85
C LEU A 96 2.32 7.43 7.42
N VAL A 97 2.61 7.59 6.14
CA VAL A 97 2.91 8.87 5.50
C VAL A 97 1.92 9.06 4.36
N LEU A 98 1.10 10.11 4.46
CA LEU A 98 0.23 10.55 3.37
C LEU A 98 1.04 11.43 2.42
N LYS A 99 1.11 11.04 1.15
CA LYS A 99 1.64 11.90 0.10
C LYS A 99 0.48 12.50 -0.68
N ASP A 100 0.22 13.78 -0.44
CA ASP A 100 -0.73 14.54 -1.24
C ASP A 100 -0.12 14.87 -2.61
N ASN A 101 -0.93 14.67 -3.65
CA ASN A 101 -0.58 15.03 -5.03
C ASN A 101 -0.63 16.54 -5.22
N PHE A 102 0.27 17.30 -4.59
CA PHE A 102 0.42 18.73 -4.83
C PHE A 102 1.62 18.99 -5.74
N SER A 103 1.58 18.48 -6.97
CA SER A 103 1.95 19.36 -8.08
C SER A 103 0.65 20.00 -8.56
N ARG A 104 0.33 21.13 -7.93
CA ARG A 104 -0.48 22.20 -8.53
C ARG A 104 -0.11 22.26 -10.01
N VAL A 105 -0.97 21.71 -10.86
CA VAL A 105 -1.03 22.14 -12.24
C VAL A 105 -1.44 23.59 -12.13
N ASP A 106 -0.53 24.51 -12.45
CA ASP A 106 -0.92 25.86 -12.81
C ASP A 106 -1.70 25.72 -14.14
N GLU A 107 -2.96 25.33 -14.00
CA GLU A 107 -3.97 25.26 -15.06
C GLU A 107 -4.31 26.71 -15.42
N ASP A 108 -3.99 27.06 -16.67
CA ASP A 108 -4.55 28.14 -17.48
C ASP A 108 -4.32 29.59 -17.02
N SER A 109 -3.16 30.14 -17.41
CA SER A 109 -3.08 31.55 -17.82
C SER A 109 -3.13 31.62 -19.35
N ASP A 110 -4.29 31.32 -19.94
CA ASP A 110 -4.63 31.82 -21.27
C ASP A 110 -5.00 33.31 -21.09
N GLU A 111 -4.05 34.22 -21.35
CA GLU A 111 -4.37 35.62 -21.63
C GLU A 111 -5.11 35.69 -22.96
N PRO A 112 -6.37 36.15 -23.02
CA PRO A 112 -6.98 36.48 -24.30
C PRO A 112 -6.32 37.75 -24.87
N ALA A 113 -5.79 37.59 -26.08
CA ALA A 113 -5.22 38.64 -26.90
C ALA A 113 -6.24 39.73 -27.24
N ASP A 114 -5.76 40.97 -27.15
CA ASP A 114 -6.09 42.13 -27.99
C ASP A 114 -7.58 42.41 -28.27
N GLU A 115 -8.16 43.36 -27.52
CA GLU A 115 -9.27 44.16 -28.04
C GLU A 115 -8.72 45.51 -28.50
N ASP A 116 -8.38 45.54 -29.79
CA ASP A 116 -8.24 46.71 -30.62
C ASP A 116 -9.52 47.57 -30.50
N SER A 117 -9.37 48.83 -30.10
CA SER A 117 -10.45 49.82 -30.20
C SER A 117 -9.90 51.10 -30.77
N ALA A 118 -10.16 51.22 -32.07
CA ALA A 118 -10.09 52.40 -32.91
C ALA A 118 -11.00 53.55 -32.42
#